data_AF-A0A9E5XV06-F1
#
_entry.id   AF-A0A9E5XV06-F1
#
_cell.length_a   1.000
_cell.length_b   1.000
_cell.length_c   1.000
_cell.angle_alpha   90.00
_cell.angle_beta   90.00
_cell.angle_gamma   90.00
#
_symmetry.space_group_name_H-M   'P 1'
#
loop_
_entity.id
_entity.type
_entity.pdbx_description
1 polymer ?
#
loop_
_entity_poly.entity_id
_entity_poly.type
_entity_poly.pdbx_seq_one_letter_code
_entity_poly.pdbx_strand_id
1 'polypeptide(L)'
;MGLFSKDKDREKQLSSDKFTELTEKWDNFLNKIRNRFDESLIQAEEAILENLDETNYDGNSVFTAWYGIKAQLQNLIQKIEDTFDEKVAPQMENYANTGFVVEQRIKGSELTEDLDFKLERFEIVLEGKVSQRIFDYAVKGFNKTFNCSECGAQLQVRKDIFHAHYVSCDYCNAVNTFTPNDDIAQLRWVIDNIAKYKVIDAWDKMKKAQSTFRAARPESSGSGKEAYIQAFRKREQAERNFWTEYFTVRSEYLPQYKESIEPDTDNKMKWFYEERKRELGY
;
A
#
# COMPACT_ATOMS: atom_id res chain seq x y z
N MET A 1 -5.69 -50.98 -41.59
CA MET A 1 -4.81 -50.15 -40.73
C MET A 1 -5.36 -48.72 -40.48
N GLY A 2 -6.67 -48.47 -40.55
CA GLY A 2 -7.23 -47.10 -40.39
C GLY A 2 -8.05 -46.84 -39.11
N LEU A 3 -8.31 -47.86 -38.29
CA LEU A 3 -9.15 -47.72 -37.09
C LEU A 3 -8.38 -47.15 -35.88
N PHE A 4 -7.10 -47.51 -35.69
CA PHE A 4 -6.29 -47.06 -34.55
C PHE A 4 -5.84 -45.58 -34.61
N SER A 5 -5.93 -44.90 -35.76
CA SER A 5 -5.58 -43.47 -35.86
C SER A 5 -6.74 -42.58 -35.39
N LYS A 6 -7.98 -42.93 -35.74
CA LYS A 6 -9.17 -42.11 -35.42
C LYS A 6 -9.45 -42.03 -33.92
N ASP A 7 -9.19 -43.10 -33.18
CA ASP A 7 -9.41 -43.11 -31.72
C ASP A 7 -8.41 -42.23 -30.99
N LYS A 8 -7.14 -42.22 -31.42
CA LYS A 8 -6.10 -41.32 -30.86
C LYS A 8 -6.35 -39.85 -31.19
N ASP A 9 -6.83 -39.56 -32.39
CA ASP A 9 -7.16 -38.19 -32.79
C ASP A 9 -8.38 -37.66 -32.01
N ARG A 10 -9.38 -38.53 -31.75
CA ARG A 10 -10.56 -38.21 -30.93
C ARG A 10 -10.21 -38.01 -29.46
N GLU A 11 -9.32 -38.81 -28.90
CA GLU A 11 -8.85 -38.69 -27.51
C GLU A 11 -8.03 -37.41 -27.29
N LYS A 12 -7.14 -37.06 -28.22
CA LYS A 12 -6.41 -35.78 -28.20
C LYS A 12 -7.34 -34.58 -28.32
N GLN A 13 -8.35 -34.65 -29.18
CA GLN A 13 -9.33 -33.58 -29.35
C GLN A 13 -10.17 -33.40 -28.08
N LEU A 14 -10.64 -34.49 -27.47
CA LEU A 14 -11.40 -34.45 -26.22
C LEU A 14 -10.57 -33.87 -25.06
N SER A 15 -9.28 -34.22 -24.99
CA SER A 15 -8.33 -33.66 -24.01
C SER A 15 -8.13 -32.16 -24.22
N SER A 16 -8.03 -31.70 -25.47
CA SER A 16 -7.90 -30.28 -25.83
C SER A 16 -9.16 -29.48 -25.47
N ASP A 17 -10.34 -30.03 -25.76
CA ASP A 17 -11.63 -29.37 -25.47
C ASP A 17 -11.85 -29.25 -23.95
N LYS A 18 -11.53 -30.30 -23.18
CA LYS A 18 -11.64 -30.29 -21.71
C LYS A 18 -10.69 -29.33 -21.04
N PHE A 19 -9.45 -29.25 -21.53
CA PHE A 19 -8.50 -28.25 -21.05
C PHE A 19 -9.00 -26.83 -21.30
N THR A 20 -9.50 -26.55 -22.51
CA THR A 20 -10.05 -25.24 -22.87
C THR A 20 -11.23 -24.84 -21.97
N GLU A 21 -12.16 -25.76 -21.72
CA GLU A 21 -13.30 -25.54 -20.81
C GLU A 21 -12.84 -25.18 -19.38
N LEU A 22 -11.78 -25.83 -18.87
CA LEU A 22 -11.22 -25.53 -17.56
C LEU A 22 -10.51 -24.17 -17.53
N THR A 23 -9.78 -23.81 -18.59
CA THR A 23 -9.16 -22.49 -18.73
C THR A 23 -10.21 -21.38 -18.72
N GLU A 24 -11.30 -21.53 -19.46
CA GLU A 24 -12.40 -20.55 -19.45
C GLU A 24 -13.04 -20.41 -18.08
N LYS A 25 -13.25 -21.51 -17.35
CA LYS A 25 -13.76 -21.46 -15.97
C LYS A 25 -12.80 -20.76 -15.02
N TRP A 26 -11.50 -20.98 -15.19
CA TRP A 26 -10.46 -20.33 -14.40
C TRP A 26 -10.42 -18.82 -14.67
N ASP A 27 -10.39 -18.41 -15.93
CA ASP A 27 -10.40 -16.99 -16.31
C ASP A 27 -11.67 -16.29 -15.79
N ASN A 28 -12.84 -16.94 -15.86
CA ASN A 28 -14.08 -16.43 -15.30
C ASN A 28 -14.04 -16.29 -13.77
N PHE A 29 -13.39 -17.23 -13.07
CA PHE A 29 -13.20 -17.13 -11.63
C PHE A 29 -12.29 -15.95 -11.27
N LEU A 30 -11.15 -15.81 -11.94
CA LEU A 30 -10.22 -14.69 -11.74
C LEU A 30 -10.90 -13.33 -11.95
N ASN A 31 -11.69 -13.19 -13.02
CA ASN A 31 -12.46 -11.97 -13.27
C ASN A 31 -13.48 -11.67 -12.16
N LYS A 32 -14.15 -12.69 -11.60
CA LYS A 32 -15.07 -12.50 -10.48
C LYS A 32 -14.36 -12.04 -9.22
N ILE A 33 -13.17 -12.57 -8.93
CA ILE A 33 -12.35 -12.13 -7.79
C ILE A 33 -11.96 -10.67 -7.96
N ARG A 34 -11.44 -10.29 -9.14
CA ARG A 34 -11.08 -8.90 -9.46
C ARG A 34 -12.26 -7.94 -9.28
N ASN A 35 -13.41 -8.24 -9.89
CA ASN A 35 -14.58 -7.36 -9.80
C ASN A 35 -15.07 -7.21 -8.36
N ARG A 36 -15.16 -8.31 -7.62
CA ARG A 36 -15.59 -8.28 -6.20
C ARG A 36 -14.61 -7.49 -5.34
N PHE A 37 -13.31 -7.62 -5.59
CA PHE A 37 -12.28 -6.87 -4.89
C PHE A 37 -12.44 -5.37 -5.13
N ASP A 38 -12.56 -4.95 -6.40
CA ASP A 38 -12.73 -3.54 -6.77
C ASP A 38 -14.03 -2.94 -6.18
N GLU A 39 -15.14 -3.67 -6.22
CA GLU A 39 -16.40 -3.27 -5.58
C GLU A 39 -16.25 -3.13 -4.05
N SER A 40 -15.51 -4.05 -3.42
CA SER A 40 -15.29 -4.05 -1.97
C SER A 40 -14.41 -2.88 -1.53
N LEU A 41 -13.45 -2.42 -2.35
CA LEU A 41 -12.66 -1.22 -2.05
C LEU A 41 -13.53 0.04 -2.02
N ILE A 42 -14.45 0.19 -2.97
CA ILE A 42 -15.37 1.34 -3.01
C ILE A 42 -16.25 1.36 -1.76
N GLN A 43 -16.87 0.22 -1.44
CA GLN A 43 -17.72 0.07 -0.26
C GLN A 43 -16.93 0.29 1.05
N ALA A 44 -15.68 -0.16 1.10
CA ALA A 44 -14.80 0.04 2.24
C ALA A 44 -14.52 1.53 2.49
N GLU A 45 -14.19 2.29 1.45
CA GLU A 45 -13.93 3.72 1.60
C GLU A 45 -15.17 4.46 2.12
N GLU A 46 -16.34 4.21 1.53
CA GLU A 46 -17.60 4.81 1.96
C GLU A 46 -17.90 4.50 3.44
N ALA A 47 -17.87 3.22 3.82
CA ALA A 47 -18.19 2.78 5.17
C ALA A 47 -17.21 3.35 6.22
N ILE A 48 -15.91 3.42 5.90
CA ILE A 48 -14.89 3.91 6.81
C ILE A 48 -15.00 5.43 7.00
N LEU A 49 -15.31 6.17 5.93
CA LEU A 49 -15.49 7.63 6.02
C LEU A 49 -16.79 8.00 6.74
N GLU A 50 -17.87 7.23 6.56
CA GLU A 50 -19.12 7.42 7.31
C GLU A 50 -18.93 7.12 8.80
N ASN A 51 -18.28 5.99 9.13
CA ASN A 51 -17.96 5.61 10.51
C ASN A 51 -17.12 6.69 11.23
N LEU A 52 -16.19 7.34 10.51
CA LEU A 52 -15.40 8.43 11.07
C LEU A 52 -16.27 9.60 11.55
N ASP A 53 -17.31 9.97 10.80
CA ASP A 53 -18.22 11.05 11.20
C ASP A 53 -19.16 10.60 12.34
N GLU A 54 -19.69 9.37 12.28
CA GLU A 54 -20.57 8.81 13.32
C GLU A 54 -19.88 8.64 14.68
N THR A 55 -18.60 8.29 14.67
CA THR A 55 -17.81 8.08 15.89
C THR A 55 -17.15 9.35 16.41
N ASN A 56 -17.51 10.52 15.84
CA ASN A 56 -16.93 11.81 16.21
C ASN A 56 -15.39 11.79 16.13
N TYR A 57 -14.87 11.26 15.04
CA TYR A 57 -13.44 11.20 14.72
C TYR A 57 -12.61 10.30 15.66
N ASP A 58 -13.21 9.27 16.29
CA ASP A 58 -12.48 8.25 17.03
C ASP A 58 -11.69 7.32 16.08
N GLY A 59 -10.39 7.61 15.93
CA GLY A 59 -9.49 6.81 15.11
C GLY A 59 -9.44 5.33 15.50
N ASN A 60 -9.54 4.97 16.77
CA ASN A 60 -9.41 3.55 17.16
C ASN A 60 -10.56 2.72 16.60
N SER A 61 -11.79 3.23 16.68
CA SER A 61 -12.98 2.59 16.11
C SER A 61 -12.84 2.41 14.60
N VAL A 62 -12.47 3.48 13.90
CA VAL A 62 -12.36 3.52 12.44
C VAL A 62 -11.29 2.56 11.93
N PHE A 63 -10.09 2.57 12.52
CA PHE A 63 -9.01 1.69 12.08
C PHE A 63 -9.26 0.22 12.45
N THR A 64 -9.97 -0.06 13.54
CA THR A 64 -10.41 -1.44 13.86
C THR A 64 -11.36 -1.97 12.80
N ALA A 65 -12.34 -1.16 12.37
CA ALA A 65 -13.24 -1.54 11.28
C ALA A 65 -12.46 -1.75 9.97
N TRP A 66 -11.53 -0.85 9.66
CA TRP A 66 -10.69 -0.96 8.47
C TRP A 66 -9.87 -2.26 8.44
N TYR A 67 -9.19 -2.61 9.53
CA TYR A 67 -8.39 -3.84 9.58
C TYR A 67 -9.26 -5.10 9.43
N GLY A 68 -10.50 -5.08 9.91
CA GLY A 68 -11.48 -6.13 9.65
C GLY A 68 -11.80 -6.29 8.17
N ILE A 69 -12.03 -5.20 7.45
CA ILE A 69 -12.28 -5.20 6.00
C ILE A 69 -11.03 -5.63 5.22
N LYS A 70 -9.85 -5.11 5.59
CA LYS A 70 -8.57 -5.48 5.00
C LYS A 70 -8.32 -6.99 5.07
N ALA A 71 -8.57 -7.61 6.22
CA ALA A 71 -8.45 -9.05 6.38
C ALA A 71 -9.40 -9.82 5.44
N GLN A 72 -10.62 -9.33 5.20
CA GLN A 72 -11.55 -9.94 4.24
C GLN A 72 -11.05 -9.83 2.79
N LEU A 73 -10.44 -8.71 2.43
CA LEU A 73 -9.82 -8.50 1.11
C LEU A 73 -8.61 -9.42 0.91
N GLN A 74 -7.75 -9.56 1.92
CA GLN A 74 -6.61 -10.49 1.87
C GLN A 74 -7.08 -11.94 1.72
N ASN A 75 -8.13 -12.34 2.46
CA ASN A 75 -8.74 -13.66 2.29
C ASN A 75 -9.35 -13.86 0.90
N LEU A 76 -9.80 -12.79 0.24
CA LEU A 76 -10.30 -12.86 -1.13
C LEU A 76 -9.15 -13.08 -2.14
N ILE A 77 -8.01 -12.43 -1.93
CA ILE A 77 -6.79 -12.62 -2.73
C ILE A 77 -6.26 -14.05 -2.56
N GLN A 78 -6.12 -14.55 -1.34
CA GLN A 78 -5.61 -15.89 -1.04
C GLN A 78 -6.40 -17.00 -1.74
N LYS A 79 -7.72 -16.82 -1.92
CA LYS A 79 -8.57 -17.78 -2.64
C LYS A 79 -8.13 -18.07 -4.06
N ILE A 80 -7.36 -17.18 -4.70
CA ILE A 80 -6.80 -17.41 -6.02
C ILE A 80 -5.87 -18.61 -5.97
N GLU A 81 -4.87 -18.58 -5.10
CA GLU A 81 -3.90 -19.65 -4.95
C GLU A 81 -4.55 -20.94 -4.45
N ASP A 82 -5.38 -20.84 -3.40
CA ASP A 82 -6.06 -22.00 -2.82
C ASP A 82 -6.92 -22.72 -3.87
N THR A 83 -7.71 -21.96 -4.65
CA THR A 83 -8.56 -22.54 -5.69
C THR A 83 -7.73 -23.17 -6.80
N PHE A 84 -6.61 -22.55 -7.16
CA PHE A 84 -5.75 -23.09 -8.19
C PHE A 84 -5.14 -24.43 -7.76
N ASP A 85 -4.50 -24.45 -6.59
CA ASP A 85 -3.77 -25.60 -6.08
C ASP A 85 -4.72 -26.75 -5.69
N GLU A 86 -5.87 -26.47 -5.09
CA GLU A 86 -6.80 -27.51 -4.64
C GLU A 86 -7.70 -28.07 -5.74
N LYS A 87 -8.04 -27.25 -6.75
CA LYS A 87 -9.12 -27.61 -7.71
C LYS A 87 -8.70 -27.54 -9.16
N VAL A 88 -7.96 -26.51 -9.56
CA VAL A 88 -7.67 -26.26 -10.98
C VAL A 88 -6.50 -27.11 -11.47
N ALA A 89 -5.35 -27.03 -10.80
CA ALA A 89 -4.14 -27.75 -11.18
C ALA A 89 -4.36 -29.28 -11.24
N PRO A 90 -4.95 -29.94 -10.22
CA PRO A 90 -5.17 -31.39 -10.27
C PRO A 90 -6.07 -31.83 -11.43
N GLN A 91 -7.01 -30.98 -11.86
CA GLN A 91 -7.87 -31.28 -13.00
C GLN A 91 -7.14 -31.07 -14.32
N MET A 92 -6.42 -29.95 -14.49
CA MET A 92 -5.71 -29.62 -15.71
C MET A 92 -4.58 -30.59 -16.03
N GLU A 93 -3.90 -31.14 -15.02
CA GLU A 93 -2.85 -32.16 -15.17
C GLU A 93 -3.35 -33.44 -15.85
N ASN A 94 -4.66 -33.72 -15.83
CA ASN A 94 -5.24 -34.86 -16.56
C ASN A 94 -5.37 -34.61 -18.08
N TYR A 95 -5.31 -33.35 -18.52
CA TYR A 95 -5.69 -32.95 -19.88
C TYR A 95 -4.60 -32.17 -20.63
N ALA A 96 -3.57 -31.70 -19.93
CA ALA A 96 -2.50 -30.90 -20.50
C ALA A 96 -1.13 -31.24 -19.89
N ASN A 97 -0.08 -30.88 -20.62
CA ASN A 97 1.28 -30.98 -20.10
C ASN A 97 1.53 -29.92 -19.01
N THR A 98 2.59 -30.14 -18.22
CA THR A 98 2.98 -29.26 -17.12
C THR A 98 3.20 -27.80 -17.55
N GLY A 99 3.66 -27.54 -18.77
CA GLY A 99 3.89 -26.19 -19.29
C GLY A 99 2.62 -25.35 -19.32
N PHE A 100 1.52 -25.90 -19.84
CA PHE A 100 0.24 -25.20 -19.89
C PHE A 100 -0.36 -24.98 -18.49
N VAL A 101 -0.18 -25.94 -17.57
CA VAL A 101 -0.63 -25.77 -16.17
C VAL A 101 0.15 -24.64 -15.49
N VAL A 102 1.47 -24.56 -15.72
CA VAL A 102 2.31 -23.48 -15.23
C VAL A 102 1.88 -22.11 -15.76
N GLU A 103 1.51 -22.00 -17.04
CA GLU A 103 0.97 -20.76 -17.60
C GLU A 103 -0.32 -20.31 -16.88
N GLN A 104 -1.22 -21.24 -16.57
CA GLN A 104 -2.45 -20.90 -15.83
C GLN A 104 -2.18 -20.52 -14.38
N ARG A 105 -1.15 -21.10 -13.75
CA ARG A 105 -0.68 -20.70 -12.41
C ARG A 105 -0.16 -19.27 -12.42
N ILE A 106 0.67 -18.93 -13.42
CA ILE A 106 1.25 -17.60 -13.59
C ILE A 106 0.13 -16.54 -13.68
N LYS A 107 -0.94 -16.78 -14.45
CA LYS A 107 -2.09 -15.87 -14.50
C LYS A 107 -2.69 -15.59 -13.11
N GLY A 108 -2.78 -16.62 -12.26
CA GLY A 108 -3.26 -16.48 -10.89
C GLY A 108 -2.31 -15.62 -10.06
N SER A 109 -1.01 -15.93 -10.08
CA SER A 109 0.02 -15.16 -9.38
C SER A 109 0.08 -13.70 -9.84
N GLU A 110 -0.04 -13.44 -11.14
CA GLU A 110 -0.09 -12.08 -11.69
C GLU A 110 -1.30 -11.30 -11.15
N LEU A 111 -2.48 -11.93 -11.03
CA LEU A 111 -3.63 -11.29 -10.42
C LEU A 111 -3.40 -11.04 -8.92
N THR A 112 -2.87 -12.03 -8.18
CA THR A 112 -2.54 -11.88 -6.76
C THR A 112 -1.63 -10.66 -6.53
N GLU A 113 -0.55 -10.55 -7.29
CA GLU A 113 0.38 -9.42 -7.20
C GLU A 113 -0.29 -8.07 -7.52
N ASP A 114 -1.17 -8.01 -8.55
CA ASP A 114 -1.95 -6.80 -8.89
C ASP A 114 -2.88 -6.39 -7.75
N LEU A 115 -3.59 -7.34 -7.15
CA LEU A 115 -4.55 -7.06 -6.07
C LEU A 115 -3.84 -6.66 -4.78
N ASP A 116 -2.71 -7.29 -4.42
CA ASP A 116 -1.90 -6.91 -3.27
C ASP A 116 -1.37 -5.48 -3.41
N PHE A 117 -0.86 -5.12 -4.60
CA PHE A 117 -0.40 -3.77 -4.89
C PHE A 117 -1.54 -2.75 -4.78
N LYS A 118 -2.72 -3.07 -5.33
CA LYS A 118 -3.92 -2.23 -5.20
C LYS A 118 -4.36 -2.06 -3.74
N LEU A 119 -4.32 -3.13 -2.94
CA LEU A 119 -4.69 -3.09 -1.54
C LEU A 119 -3.74 -2.20 -0.73
N GLU A 120 -2.43 -2.36 -0.91
CA GLU A 120 -1.42 -1.54 -0.22
C GLU A 120 -1.55 -0.06 -0.61
N ARG A 121 -1.77 0.22 -1.90
CA ARG A 121 -1.99 1.59 -2.37
C ARG A 121 -3.28 2.19 -1.79
N PHE A 122 -4.36 1.43 -1.80
CA PHE A 122 -5.65 1.85 -1.24
C PHE A 122 -5.54 2.14 0.25
N GLU A 123 -4.85 1.28 1.01
CA GLU A 123 -4.58 1.47 2.43
C GLU A 123 -3.91 2.83 2.68
N ILE A 124 -2.81 3.14 1.98
CA ILE A 124 -2.10 4.42 2.16
C ILE A 124 -3.03 5.61 1.90
N VAL A 125 -3.88 5.53 0.86
CA VAL A 125 -4.81 6.60 0.50
C VAL A 125 -5.92 6.75 1.54
N LEU A 126 -6.56 5.64 1.94
CA LEU A 126 -7.66 5.66 2.89
C LEU A 126 -7.19 6.13 4.26
N GLU A 127 -6.12 5.51 4.79
CA GLU A 127 -5.56 5.88 6.09
C GLU A 127 -5.07 7.33 6.09
N GLY A 128 -4.47 7.80 4.99
CA GLY A 128 -4.08 9.19 4.83
C GLY A 128 -5.26 10.18 4.87
N LYS A 129 -6.34 9.88 4.14
CA LYS A 129 -7.58 10.69 4.15
C LYS A 129 -8.20 10.73 5.53
N VAL A 130 -8.34 9.58 6.19
CA VAL A 130 -8.90 9.46 7.54
C VAL A 130 -8.03 10.23 8.54
N SER A 131 -6.72 9.99 8.53
CA SER A 131 -5.76 10.67 9.41
C SER A 131 -5.74 12.18 9.19
N GLN A 132 -5.84 12.67 7.95
CA GLN A 132 -5.95 14.10 7.66
C GLN A 132 -7.24 14.69 8.24
N ARG A 133 -8.38 14.00 8.11
CA ARG A 133 -9.66 14.45 8.69
C ARG A 133 -9.64 14.49 10.21
N ILE A 134 -9.07 13.47 10.87
CA ILE A 134 -8.86 13.44 12.32
C ILE A 134 -7.98 14.62 12.76
N PHE A 135 -6.85 14.82 12.08
CA PHE A 135 -5.93 15.91 12.37
C PHE A 135 -6.61 17.29 12.23
N ASP A 136 -7.32 17.51 11.13
CA ASP A 136 -8.03 18.77 10.87
C ASP A 136 -9.15 19.02 11.90
N TYR A 137 -9.87 17.98 12.30
CA TYR A 137 -10.89 18.06 13.34
C TYR A 137 -10.28 18.47 14.68
N ALA A 138 -9.18 17.82 15.08
CA ALA A 138 -8.43 18.15 16.28
C ALA A 138 -7.96 19.62 16.27
N VAL A 139 -7.26 20.05 15.22
CA VAL A 139 -6.79 21.44 15.06
C VAL A 139 -7.93 22.46 15.14
N LYS A 140 -9.08 22.18 14.50
CA LYS A 140 -10.27 23.04 14.58
C LYS A 140 -10.83 23.11 16.00
N GLY A 141 -10.82 22.00 16.74
CA GLY A 141 -11.24 21.95 18.14
C GLY A 141 -10.41 22.89 19.01
N PHE A 142 -9.08 22.82 18.91
CA PHE A 142 -8.17 23.65 19.73
C PHE A 142 -8.24 25.13 19.38
N ASN A 143 -8.30 25.46 18.09
CA ASN A 143 -8.37 26.86 17.70
C ASN A 143 -9.63 27.56 18.20
N LYS A 144 -10.73 26.83 18.51
CA LYS A 144 -11.93 27.41 19.12
C LYS A 144 -11.77 27.78 20.59
N THR A 145 -10.88 27.12 21.32
CA THR A 145 -10.74 27.25 22.77
C THR A 145 -9.50 28.01 23.20
N PHE A 146 -8.52 28.18 22.29
CA PHE A 146 -7.27 28.89 22.58
C PHE A 146 -7.41 30.40 22.35
N ASN A 147 -7.49 31.16 23.45
CA ASN A 147 -7.63 32.62 23.44
C ASN A 147 -6.44 33.26 24.16
N CYS A 148 -6.14 34.51 23.81
CA CYS A 148 -5.12 35.30 24.49
C CYS A 148 -5.52 35.59 25.94
N SER A 149 -4.62 35.34 26.88
CA SER A 149 -4.83 35.60 28.31
C SER A 149 -5.09 37.07 28.63
N GLU A 150 -4.52 37.99 27.85
CA GLU A 150 -4.59 39.44 28.12
C GLU A 150 -5.81 40.12 27.49
N CYS A 151 -6.11 39.84 26.22
CA CYS A 151 -7.17 40.55 25.48
C CYS A 151 -8.36 39.68 25.08
N GLY A 152 -8.30 38.36 25.33
CA GLY A 152 -9.34 37.42 24.95
C GLY A 152 -9.45 37.13 23.45
N ALA A 153 -8.60 37.72 22.60
CA ALA A 153 -8.61 37.46 21.17
C ALA A 153 -8.26 35.98 20.88
N GLN A 154 -8.97 35.39 19.92
CA GLN A 154 -8.75 34.01 19.48
C GLN A 154 -7.37 33.86 18.83
N LEU A 155 -6.62 32.84 19.24
CA LEU A 155 -5.28 32.53 18.72
C LEU A 155 -5.33 31.31 17.80
N GLN A 156 -4.39 31.24 16.85
CA GLN A 156 -4.29 30.11 15.90
C GLN A 156 -3.02 29.30 16.12
N VAL A 157 -3.18 28.01 16.38
CA VAL A 157 -2.10 27.02 16.41
C VAL A 157 -2.11 26.30 15.07
N ARG A 158 -1.05 26.48 14.27
CA ARG A 158 -1.10 26.09 12.85
C ARG A 158 -0.50 24.73 12.52
N LYS A 159 0.55 24.25 13.22
CA LYS A 159 1.28 23.06 12.77
C LYS A 159 1.87 22.18 13.88
N ASP A 160 2.53 22.76 14.87
CA ASP A 160 3.14 21.99 15.95
C ASP A 160 2.19 21.85 17.15
N ILE A 161 1.09 21.11 16.96
CA ILE A 161 0.13 20.88 18.05
C ILE A 161 0.65 19.87 19.09
N PHE A 162 1.79 19.23 18.86
CA PHE A 162 2.31 18.15 19.69
C PHE A 162 3.33 18.59 20.74
N HIS A 163 3.79 19.85 20.68
CA HIS A 163 4.71 20.40 21.68
C HIS A 163 4.23 21.73 22.22
N ALA A 164 4.65 22.02 23.45
CA ALA A 164 4.45 23.33 24.01
C ALA A 164 5.29 24.36 23.26
N HIS A 165 4.68 25.47 22.86
CA HIS A 165 5.35 26.54 22.13
C HIS A 165 4.66 27.89 22.37
N TYR A 166 5.41 28.96 22.11
CA TYR A 166 4.92 30.32 22.25
C TYR A 166 4.10 30.75 21.04
N VAL A 167 2.96 31.39 21.28
CA VAL A 167 2.07 31.96 20.28
C VAL A 167 1.83 33.44 20.61
N SER A 168 2.31 34.31 19.74
CA SER A 168 2.09 35.76 19.84
C SER A 168 0.66 36.12 19.44
N CYS A 169 0.04 37.03 20.19
CA CYS A 169 -1.27 37.58 19.84
C CYS A 169 -1.12 38.74 18.86
N ASP A 170 -1.70 38.62 17.67
CA ASP A 170 -1.66 39.68 16.65
C ASP A 170 -2.42 40.97 17.08
N TYR A 171 -3.32 40.86 18.05
CA TYR A 171 -4.13 42.00 18.53
C TYR A 171 -3.41 42.86 19.57
N CYS A 172 -2.82 42.24 20.60
CA CYS A 172 -2.20 42.95 21.72
C CYS A 172 -0.69 42.70 21.89
N ASN A 173 -0.08 41.88 21.04
CA ASN A 173 1.33 41.46 21.09
C ASN A 173 1.73 40.67 22.36
N ALA A 174 0.78 40.23 23.18
CA ALA A 174 1.06 39.33 24.30
C ALA A 174 1.54 37.96 23.79
N VAL A 175 2.48 37.34 24.52
CA VAL A 175 2.98 36.01 24.22
C VAL A 175 2.25 35.00 25.10
N ASN A 176 1.58 34.04 24.48
CA ASN A 176 0.83 32.98 25.16
C ASN A 176 1.56 31.66 24.97
N THR A 177 1.43 30.74 25.91
CA THR A 177 1.99 29.40 25.77
C THR A 177 0.87 28.45 25.35
N PHE A 178 1.01 27.83 24.19
CA PHE A 178 0.22 26.66 23.84
C PHE A 178 0.83 25.45 24.52
N THR A 179 0.01 24.62 25.17
CA THR A 179 0.41 23.35 25.75
C THR A 179 -0.52 22.26 25.22
N PRO A 180 0.01 21.22 24.55
CA PRO A 180 -0.79 20.08 24.10
C PRO A 180 -1.49 19.41 25.29
N ASN A 181 -2.74 18.98 25.09
CA ASN A 181 -3.40 18.08 26.04
C ASN A 181 -3.08 16.62 25.70
N ASP A 182 -3.45 15.71 26.62
CA ASP A 182 -3.20 14.27 26.45
C ASP A 182 -3.83 13.71 25.17
N ASP A 183 -4.99 14.22 24.76
CA ASP A 183 -5.69 13.78 23.55
C ASP A 183 -4.85 14.05 22.29
N ILE A 184 -4.19 15.20 22.18
CA ILE A 184 -3.33 15.51 21.02
C ILE A 184 -2.10 14.61 21.00
N ALA A 185 -1.50 14.35 22.16
CA ALA A 185 -0.32 13.50 22.23
C ALA A 185 -0.60 12.11 21.65
N GLN A 186 -1.83 11.60 21.82
CA GLN A 186 -2.28 10.32 21.27
C GLN A 186 -2.50 10.34 19.75
N LEU A 187 -2.61 11.50 19.11
CA LEU A 187 -2.83 11.60 17.66
C LEU A 187 -1.54 11.60 16.84
N ARG A 188 -0.36 11.52 17.46
CA ARG A 188 0.92 11.65 16.73
C ARG A 188 1.10 10.65 15.58
N TRP A 189 0.53 9.45 15.71
CA TRP A 189 0.60 8.41 14.68
C TRP A 189 -0.07 8.82 13.35
N VAL A 190 -1.06 9.72 13.37
CA VAL A 190 -1.77 10.16 12.16
C VAL A 190 -0.83 10.87 11.18
N ILE A 191 0.26 11.46 11.68
CA ILE A 191 1.23 12.19 10.88
C ILE A 191 1.96 11.26 9.91
N ASP A 192 2.22 10.01 10.30
CA ASP A 192 2.91 9.06 9.43
C ASP A 192 2.01 8.64 8.25
N ASN A 193 0.71 8.49 8.48
CA ASN A 193 -0.27 8.21 7.44
C ASN A 193 -0.44 9.40 6.49
N ILE A 194 -0.56 10.61 7.04
CA ILE A 194 -0.63 11.85 6.25
C ILE A 194 0.62 12.02 5.38
N ALA A 195 1.80 11.81 5.97
CA ALA A 195 3.06 11.98 5.25
C ALA A 195 3.18 10.99 4.08
N LYS A 196 2.90 9.69 4.31
CA LYS A 196 2.88 8.69 3.23
C LYS A 196 1.89 9.04 2.13
N TYR A 197 0.69 9.45 2.50
CA TYR A 197 -0.37 9.81 1.55
C TYR A 197 0.02 11.01 0.68
N LYS A 198 0.63 12.04 1.26
CA LYS A 198 1.11 13.21 0.52
C LYS A 198 2.23 12.89 -0.47
N VAL A 199 2.97 11.80 -0.26
CA VAL A 199 4.05 11.34 -1.15
C VAL A 199 3.69 10.08 -1.92
N ILE A 200 2.39 9.81 -2.13
CA ILE A 200 1.91 8.61 -2.82
C ILE A 200 2.51 8.45 -4.22
N ASP A 201 2.75 9.55 -4.94
CA ASP A 201 3.38 9.50 -6.27
C ASP A 201 4.84 9.02 -6.21
N ALA A 202 5.58 9.36 -5.15
CA ALA A 202 6.92 8.86 -4.93
C ALA A 202 6.90 7.37 -4.53
N TRP A 203 5.90 6.96 -3.75
CA TRP A 203 5.66 5.55 -3.43
C TRP A 203 5.32 4.74 -4.70
N ASP A 204 4.44 5.24 -5.58
CA ASP A 204 4.07 4.61 -6.86
C ASP A 204 5.32 4.41 -7.75
N LYS A 205 6.19 5.43 -7.82
CA LYS A 205 7.49 5.34 -8.53
C LYS A 205 8.42 4.31 -7.91
N MET A 206 8.53 4.26 -6.58
CA MET A 206 9.34 3.29 -5.85
C MET A 206 8.87 1.86 -6.13
N LYS A 207 7.57 1.58 -6.04
CA LYS A 207 7.00 0.26 -6.32
C LYS A 207 7.17 -0.16 -7.77
N LYS A 208 6.99 0.76 -8.72
CA LYS A 208 7.26 0.50 -10.14
C LYS A 208 8.74 0.17 -10.39
N ALA A 209 9.67 0.88 -9.74
CA ALA A 209 11.09 0.60 -9.85
C ALA A 209 11.45 -0.75 -9.22
N GLN A 210 10.81 -1.13 -8.11
CA GLN A 210 10.95 -2.44 -7.47
C GLN A 210 10.46 -3.57 -8.40
N SER A 211 9.27 -3.43 -8.99
CA SER A 211 8.73 -4.40 -9.97
C SER A 211 9.64 -4.53 -11.19
N THR A 212 10.11 -3.41 -11.76
CA THR A 212 11.06 -3.40 -12.88
C THR A 212 12.37 -4.11 -12.53
N PHE A 213 12.86 -3.93 -11.31
CA PHE A 213 14.06 -4.62 -10.81
C PHE A 213 13.83 -6.12 -10.63
N ARG A 214 12.69 -6.54 -10.07
CA ARG A 214 12.34 -7.96 -9.90
C ARG A 214 12.20 -8.68 -11.25
N ALA A 215 11.66 -8.00 -12.26
CA ALA A 215 11.56 -8.53 -13.62
C ALA A 215 12.93 -8.64 -14.32
N ALA A 216 13.93 -7.86 -13.90
CA ALA A 216 15.27 -7.92 -14.46
C ALA A 216 16.00 -9.18 -13.95
N ARG A 217 16.41 -10.06 -14.86
CA ARG A 217 17.19 -11.26 -14.50
C ARG A 217 18.67 -10.91 -14.35
N PRO A 218 19.35 -11.40 -13.30
CA PRO A 218 20.80 -11.28 -13.21
C PRO A 218 21.44 -12.22 -14.24
N GLU A 219 21.89 -11.68 -15.37
CA GLU A 219 22.64 -12.43 -16.37
C GLU A 219 24.15 -12.37 -16.11
N SER A 220 24.84 -13.48 -16.39
CA SER A 220 26.27 -13.65 -16.10
C SER A 220 27.21 -12.88 -17.04
N SER A 221 26.74 -12.35 -18.17
CA SER A 221 27.58 -11.59 -19.11
C SER A 221 26.79 -10.61 -20.02
N GLY A 222 27.51 -9.65 -20.62
CA GLY A 222 26.97 -8.78 -21.67
C GLY A 222 25.97 -7.71 -21.23
N SER A 223 25.00 -7.41 -22.10
CA SER A 223 23.98 -6.37 -21.94
C SER A 223 23.00 -6.61 -20.79
N GLY A 224 22.75 -7.87 -20.42
CA GLY A 224 21.85 -8.23 -19.31
C GLY A 224 22.38 -7.78 -17.94
N LYS A 225 23.69 -7.86 -17.72
CA LYS A 225 24.34 -7.35 -16.49
C LYS A 225 24.18 -5.82 -16.36
N GLU A 226 24.34 -5.09 -17.46
CA GLU A 226 24.16 -3.62 -17.45
C GLU A 226 22.70 -3.25 -17.19
N ALA A 227 21.74 -3.89 -17.86
CA ALA A 227 20.31 -3.67 -17.64
C ALA A 227 19.91 -3.91 -16.18
N TYR A 228 20.45 -4.97 -15.57
CA TYR A 228 20.23 -5.31 -14.17
C TYR A 228 20.79 -4.24 -13.21
N ILE A 229 22.03 -3.79 -13.42
CA ILE A 229 22.65 -2.72 -12.63
C ILE A 229 21.85 -1.42 -12.75
N GLN A 230 21.38 -1.08 -13.95
CA GLN A 230 20.56 0.11 -14.19
C GLN A 230 19.20 0.01 -13.50
N ALA A 231 18.55 -1.16 -13.51
CA ALA A 231 17.31 -1.39 -12.78
C ALA A 231 17.51 -1.24 -11.27
N PHE A 232 18.61 -1.77 -10.72
CA PHE A 232 18.98 -1.60 -9.31
C PHE A 232 19.17 -0.13 -8.93
N ARG A 233 19.95 0.63 -9.70
CA ARG A 233 20.18 2.07 -9.47
C ARG A 233 18.88 2.87 -9.52
N LYS A 234 17.98 2.54 -10.46
CA LYS A 234 16.65 3.18 -10.53
C LYS A 234 15.81 2.89 -9.29
N ARG A 235 15.83 1.64 -8.81
CA ARG A 235 15.14 1.25 -7.56
C ARG A 235 15.72 2.00 -6.37
N GLU A 236 17.04 1.98 -6.21
CA GLU A 236 17.77 2.69 -5.15
C GLU A 236 17.42 4.18 -5.10
N GLN A 237 17.45 4.86 -6.26
CA GLN A 237 17.11 6.27 -6.36
C GLN A 237 15.65 6.54 -6.01
N ALA A 238 14.72 5.71 -6.50
CA ALA A 238 13.30 5.88 -6.23
C ALA A 238 12.97 5.66 -4.75
N GLU A 239 13.63 4.71 -4.11
CA GLU A 239 13.46 4.40 -2.68
C GLU A 239 14.05 5.51 -1.80
N ARG A 240 15.25 6.01 -2.12
CA ARG A 240 15.83 7.17 -1.44
C ARG A 240 14.95 8.41 -1.59
N ASN A 241 14.42 8.67 -2.79
CA ASN A 241 13.51 9.80 -3.03
C ASN A 241 12.25 9.68 -2.19
N PHE A 242 11.59 8.51 -2.19
CA PHE A 242 10.39 8.27 -1.39
C PHE A 242 10.64 8.55 0.10
N TRP A 243 11.70 7.99 0.69
CA TRP A 243 11.99 8.19 2.10
C TRP A 243 12.36 9.64 2.41
N THR A 244 13.13 10.31 1.55
CA THR A 244 13.48 11.72 1.72
C THR A 244 12.24 12.60 1.69
N GLU A 245 11.36 12.42 0.71
CA GLU A 245 10.10 13.17 0.60
C GLU A 245 9.18 12.89 1.79
N TYR A 246 9.03 11.62 2.18
CA TYR A 246 8.25 11.22 3.35
C TYR A 246 8.73 11.90 4.64
N PHE A 247 10.04 11.86 4.94
CA PHE A 247 10.59 12.50 6.13
C PHE A 247 10.52 14.03 6.05
N THR A 248 10.66 14.61 4.85
CA THR A 248 10.48 16.04 4.63
C THR A 248 9.06 16.47 4.99
N VAL A 249 8.04 15.79 4.44
CA VAL A 249 6.63 16.08 4.76
C VAL A 249 6.35 15.86 6.24
N ARG A 250 6.85 14.77 6.82
CA ARG A 250 6.70 14.49 8.26
C ARG A 250 7.26 15.63 9.12
N SER A 251 8.39 16.20 8.74
CA SER A 251 9.03 17.32 9.45
C SER A 251 8.21 18.62 9.40
N GLU A 252 7.29 18.79 8.46
CA GLU A 252 6.39 19.95 8.42
C GLU A 252 5.39 19.96 9.59
N TYR A 253 5.07 18.77 10.11
CA TYR A 253 4.17 18.56 11.25
C TYR A 253 4.94 18.34 12.56
N LEU A 254 6.16 17.82 12.46
CA LEU A 254 7.03 17.49 13.59
C LEU A 254 8.42 18.11 13.35
N PRO A 255 8.58 19.43 13.57
CA PRO A 255 9.79 20.17 13.22
C PRO A 255 11.07 19.66 13.88
N GLN A 256 10.97 18.97 15.01
CA GLN A 256 12.11 18.35 15.69
C GLN A 256 12.82 17.28 14.87
N TYR A 257 12.18 16.74 13.82
CA TYR A 257 12.78 15.78 12.91
C TYR A 257 13.47 16.41 11.71
N LYS A 258 13.51 17.74 11.59
CA LYS A 258 14.11 18.41 10.44
C LYS A 258 15.60 18.07 10.28
N GLU A 259 16.32 17.95 11.38
CA GLU A 259 17.75 17.58 11.39
C GLU A 259 17.98 16.08 11.21
N SER A 260 16.95 15.24 11.36
CA SER A 260 17.05 13.78 11.22
C SER A 260 16.67 13.26 9.84
N ILE A 261 16.23 14.10 8.90
CA ILE A 261 15.77 13.68 7.56
C ILE A 261 16.81 12.81 6.85
N GLU A 262 18.07 13.28 6.77
CA GLU A 262 19.15 12.54 6.11
C GLU A 262 19.56 11.28 6.90
N PRO A 263 19.85 11.34 8.23
CA PRO A 263 20.10 10.15 9.04
C PRO A 263 19.00 9.08 8.95
N ASP A 264 17.73 9.47 8.99
CA ASP A 264 16.59 8.56 8.92
C ASP A 264 16.43 7.93 7.53
N THR A 265 16.67 8.73 6.47
CA THR A 265 16.71 8.23 5.09
C THR A 265 17.82 7.20 4.93
N ASP A 266 19.03 7.49 5.40
CA ASP A 266 20.15 6.55 5.31
C ASP A 266 19.90 5.28 6.13
N ASN A 267 19.25 5.39 7.30
CA ASN A 267 18.83 4.22 8.07
C ASN A 267 17.82 3.35 7.31
N LYS A 268 16.88 3.95 6.56
CA LYS A 268 15.99 3.19 5.65
C LYS A 268 16.77 2.52 4.51
N MET A 269 17.73 3.23 3.92
CA MET A 269 18.57 2.69 2.85
C MET A 269 19.48 1.55 3.32
N LYS A 270 19.91 1.51 4.60
CA LYS A 270 20.65 0.35 5.15
C LYS A 270 19.87 -0.94 4.99
N TRP A 271 18.58 -0.94 5.34
CA TRP A 271 17.71 -2.11 5.18
C TRP A 271 17.57 -2.55 3.72
N PHE A 272 17.46 -1.59 2.80
CA PHE A 272 17.46 -1.86 1.35
C PHE A 272 18.74 -2.60 0.91
N TYR A 273 19.91 -2.17 1.38
CA TYR A 273 21.17 -2.85 1.06
C TYR A 273 21.32 -4.21 1.77
N GLU A 274 20.78 -4.36 2.97
CA GLU A 274 20.78 -5.64 3.70
C GLU A 274 19.87 -6.69 3.05
N GLU A 275 18.67 -6.30 2.61
CA GLU A 275 17.80 -7.13 1.76
C GLU A 275 18.59 -7.63 0.55
N ARG A 276 19.32 -6.73 -0.10
CA ARG A 276 20.12 -7.07 -1.27
C ARG A 276 21.26 -8.05 -0.98
N LYS A 277 21.95 -7.90 0.15
CA LYS A 277 23.00 -8.85 0.56
C LYS A 277 22.43 -10.25 0.76
N ARG A 278 21.26 -10.35 1.42
CA ARG A 278 20.56 -11.63 1.63
C ARG A 278 20.16 -12.29 0.31
N GLU A 279 19.61 -11.53 -0.64
CA GLU A 279 19.25 -12.05 -1.97
C GLU A 279 20.45 -12.61 -2.75
N LEU A 280 21.63 -12.01 -2.55
CA LEU A 280 22.87 -12.40 -3.21
C LEU A 280 23.69 -13.44 -2.44
N GLY A 281 23.27 -13.82 -1.23
CA GLY A 281 23.97 -14.78 -0.38
C GLY A 281 25.30 -14.27 0.21
N TYR A 282 25.43 -12.96 0.46
CA TYR A 282 26.57 -12.34 1.15
C TYR A 282 26.32 -12.15 2.66
#